data_AF-A0A939ZTE6-F1
#
_entry.id   AF-A0A939ZTE6-F1
#
_cell.length_a   1.000
_cell.length_b   1.000
_cell.length_c   1.000
_cell.angle_alpha   90.00
_cell.angle_beta   90.00
_cell.angle_gamma   90.00
#
_symmetry.space_group_name_H-M   'P 1'
#
loop_
_entity.id
_entity.type
_entity.pdbx_description
1 polymer ?
#
loop_
_entity_poly.entity_id
_entity_poly.type
_entity_poly.pdbx_seq_one_letter_code
_entity_poly.pdbx_strand_id
1 'polypeptide(L)'
;MFQKIKEFLISLDNIGKENNGEAVRRDHIDPEPQPVKKPTPFWLVFVNTLLPTACAIAYVCIGLFAKIWHPTWLIFFLVPLYYSLYETIEKKNMYYFGFPILAIGVYLLLGFINKMYFGTCWVILFSIPLYYLVCLAVKKKNVLWFFNCMVPSLCIAGYLLLGFLGGWWHPGWVIFFAIPVYYQTVAAVKKYKEEKKRYDYSEAAHSDRSRVETMTAEEYEEHRRNK
;
A
#
# COMPACT_ATOMS: atom_id res chain seq x y z
N MET A 1 12.85 55.25 -30.98
CA MET A 1 13.39 53.87 -31.08
C MET A 1 13.80 53.32 -29.72
N PHE A 2 14.66 54.00 -28.96
CA PHE A 2 15.10 53.58 -27.61
C PHE A 2 13.97 53.39 -26.57
N GLN A 3 12.90 54.20 -26.61
CA GLN A 3 11.76 54.04 -25.68
C GLN A 3 11.00 52.73 -25.90
N LYS A 4 10.69 52.37 -27.15
CA LYS A 4 10.03 51.09 -27.48
C LYS A 4 10.86 49.88 -27.06
N ILE A 5 12.19 49.98 -27.14
CA ILE A 5 13.10 48.90 -26.71
C ILE A 5 13.07 48.76 -25.18
N LYS A 6 13.02 49.87 -24.42
CA LYS A 6 12.88 49.83 -22.95
C LYS A 6 11.57 49.20 -22.51
N GLU A 7 10.44 49.58 -23.11
CA GLU A 7 9.14 49.01 -22.78
C GLU A 7 9.07 47.50 -23.09
N PHE A 8 9.67 47.09 -24.21
CA PHE A 8 9.75 45.68 -24.58
C PHE A 8 10.62 44.88 -23.59
N LEU A 9 11.76 45.41 -23.16
CA LEU A 9 12.62 44.77 -22.16
C LEU A 9 11.93 44.64 -20.79
N ILE A 10 11.15 45.66 -20.39
CA ILE A 10 10.36 45.61 -19.15
C ILE A 10 9.24 44.56 -19.25
N SER A 11 8.60 44.45 -20.42
CA SER A 11 7.59 43.42 -20.68
C SER A 11 8.16 42.01 -20.60
N LEU A 12 9.37 41.78 -21.14
CA LEU A 12 10.03 40.48 -21.07
C LEU A 12 10.44 40.09 -19.64
N ASP A 13 10.90 41.05 -18.81
CA ASP A 13 11.22 40.79 -17.39
C ASP A 13 9.98 40.38 -16.60
N ASN A 14 8.85 41.04 -16.84
CA ASN A 14 7.58 40.73 -16.18
C ASN A 14 7.06 39.34 -16.57
N ILE A 15 7.13 38.96 -17.86
CA ILE A 15 6.74 37.62 -18.33
C ILE A 15 7.64 36.54 -17.71
N GLY A 16 8.93 36.82 -17.56
CA GLY A 16 9.86 35.91 -16.87
C GLY A 16 9.48 35.69 -15.40
N LYS A 17 9.10 36.74 -14.67
CA LYS A 17 8.69 36.65 -13.27
C LYS A 17 7.37 35.92 -13.07
N GLU A 18 6.39 36.14 -13.95
CA GLU A 18 5.09 35.48 -13.90
C GLU A 18 5.22 33.98 -14.14
N ASN A 19 5.97 33.58 -15.18
CA ASN A 19 6.24 32.17 -15.47
C ASN A 19 6.99 31.46 -14.34
N ASN A 20 7.92 32.16 -13.68
CA ASN A 20 8.67 31.59 -12.55
C ASN A 20 7.78 31.43 -11.31
N GLY A 21 6.85 32.36 -11.08
CA GLY A 21 5.84 32.26 -10.01
C GLY A 21 4.83 31.14 -10.25
N GLU A 22 4.43 30.91 -11.51
CA GLU A 22 3.57 29.78 -11.88
C GLU A 22 4.27 28.43 -11.81
N ALA A 23 5.56 28.34 -12.16
CA ALA A 23 6.35 27.12 -12.01
C ALA A 23 6.44 26.71 -10.53
N VAL A 24 6.75 27.67 -9.63
CA VAL A 24 6.78 27.43 -8.18
C VAL A 24 5.40 27.04 -7.62
N ARG A 25 4.30 27.61 -8.13
CA ARG A 25 2.94 27.20 -7.75
C ARG A 25 2.58 25.79 -8.22
N ARG A 26 3.03 25.37 -9.40
CA ARG A 26 2.72 24.04 -9.97
C ARG A 26 3.44 22.91 -9.23
N ASP A 27 4.59 23.20 -8.62
CA ASP A 27 5.37 22.23 -7.85
C ASP A 27 4.89 22.12 -6.39
N HIS A 28 4.08 23.08 -5.92
CA HIS A 28 3.28 22.94 -4.71
C HIS A 28 2.07 22.05 -4.99
N ILE A 29 2.34 20.74 -5.11
CA ILE A 29 1.35 19.72 -4.83
C ILE A 29 1.00 19.90 -3.36
N ASP A 30 -0.16 20.50 -3.07
CA ASP A 30 -0.70 20.53 -1.73
C ASP A 30 -0.60 19.11 -1.15
N PRO A 31 0.09 18.89 -0.01
CA PRO A 31 0.22 17.56 0.54
C PRO A 31 -1.19 17.00 0.70
N GLU A 32 -1.43 15.83 0.09
CA GLU A 32 -2.73 15.16 0.13
C GLU A 32 -3.24 15.22 1.58
N PRO A 33 -4.43 15.79 1.82
CA PRO A 33 -4.91 16.06 3.16
C PRO A 33 -4.89 14.75 3.94
N GLN A 34 -3.93 14.64 4.86
CA GLN A 34 -3.76 13.46 5.69
C GLN A 34 -5.10 13.20 6.38
N PRO A 35 -5.60 11.96 6.40
CA PRO A 35 -6.89 11.68 7.00
C PRO A 35 -6.86 12.18 8.45
N VAL A 36 -7.70 13.17 8.76
CA VAL A 36 -7.74 13.82 10.07
C VAL A 36 -7.99 12.73 11.10
N LYS A 37 -6.98 12.43 11.91
CA LYS A 37 -7.06 11.41 12.96
C LYS A 37 -8.09 11.89 13.97
N LYS A 38 -9.25 11.25 13.99
CA LYS A 38 -10.34 11.56 14.93
C LYS A 38 -9.79 11.54 16.36
N PRO A 39 -10.11 12.54 17.20
CA PRO A 39 -9.63 12.58 18.58
C PRO A 39 -10.13 11.32 19.30
N THR A 40 -9.21 10.56 19.88
CA THR A 40 -9.56 9.36 20.63
C THR A 40 -10.42 9.76 21.83
N PRO A 41 -11.59 9.12 22.04
CA PRO A 41 -12.45 9.47 23.16
C PRO A 41 -11.73 9.17 24.48
N PHE A 42 -12.00 9.99 25.51
CA PHE A 42 -11.34 9.89 26.81
C PHE A 42 -11.45 8.49 27.44
N TRP A 43 -12.58 7.81 27.28
CA TRP A 43 -12.76 6.44 27.77
C TRP A 43 -11.76 5.45 27.14
N LEU A 44 -11.34 5.67 25.90
CA LEU A 44 -10.34 4.84 25.24
C LEU A 44 -8.95 5.02 25.81
N VAL A 45 -8.61 6.24 26.25
CA VAL A 45 -7.36 6.52 26.96
C VAL A 45 -7.33 5.73 28.27
N PHE A 46 -8.45 5.68 28.97
CA PHE A 46 -8.60 4.90 30.19
C PHE A 46 -8.43 3.39 29.92
N VAL A 47 -9.13 2.83 28.93
CA VAL A 47 -8.98 1.41 28.58
C VAL A 47 -7.57 1.08 28.09
N ASN A 48 -6.97 1.91 27.24
CA ASN A 48 -5.60 1.73 26.76
C ASN A 48 -4.56 1.75 27.88
N THR A 49 -4.80 2.53 28.93
CA THR A 49 -3.87 2.66 30.07
C THR A 49 -4.08 1.53 31.07
N LEU A 50 -5.34 1.14 31.32
CA LEU A 50 -5.71 0.10 32.28
C LEU A 50 -5.50 -1.31 31.78
N LEU A 51 -5.67 -1.57 30.48
CA LEU A 51 -5.60 -2.91 29.93
C LEU A 51 -4.20 -3.54 30.07
N PRO A 52 -3.08 -2.85 29.75
CA PRO A 52 -1.74 -3.38 29.99
C PRO A 52 -1.41 -3.56 31.48
N THR A 53 -1.83 -2.63 32.34
CA THR A 53 -1.61 -2.74 33.80
C THR A 53 -2.42 -3.88 34.40
N ALA A 54 -3.67 -4.06 33.99
CA ALA A 54 -4.51 -5.19 34.38
C ALA A 54 -3.90 -6.53 33.92
N CYS A 55 -3.37 -6.60 32.69
CA CYS A 55 -2.66 -7.80 32.20
C CYS A 55 -1.41 -8.10 33.04
N ALA A 56 -0.63 -7.08 33.43
CA ALA A 56 0.54 -7.24 34.27
C ALA A 56 0.17 -7.73 35.69
N ILE A 57 -0.87 -7.15 36.29
CA ILE A 57 -1.38 -7.57 37.61
C ILE A 57 -1.88 -9.02 37.53
N ALA A 58 -2.68 -9.36 36.51
CA ALA A 58 -3.17 -10.72 36.31
C ALA A 58 -2.01 -11.73 36.12
N TYR A 59 -0.98 -11.38 35.35
CA TYR A 59 0.22 -12.20 35.18
C TYR A 59 0.92 -12.48 36.52
N VAL A 60 1.12 -11.45 37.35
CA VAL A 60 1.76 -11.59 38.67
C VAL A 60 0.90 -12.42 39.62
N CYS A 61 -0.41 -12.18 39.67
CA CYS A 61 -1.33 -12.97 40.48
C CYS A 61 -1.28 -14.46 40.09
N ILE A 62 -1.41 -14.77 38.80
CA ILE A 62 -1.36 -16.16 38.31
C ILE A 62 0.01 -16.79 38.58
N GLY A 63 1.11 -16.05 38.40
CA GLY A 63 2.47 -16.52 38.70
C GLY A 63 2.67 -16.85 40.18
N LEU A 64 2.07 -16.07 41.10
CA LEU A 64 2.15 -16.29 42.54
C LEU A 64 1.26 -17.45 43.02
N PHE A 65 0.00 -17.52 42.56
CA PHE A 65 -0.95 -18.55 43.00
C PHE A 65 -0.73 -19.91 42.32
N ALA A 66 -0.42 -19.91 41.02
CA ALA A 66 -0.30 -21.15 40.25
C ALA A 66 1.15 -21.63 40.08
N LYS A 67 2.17 -20.83 40.45
CA LYS A 67 3.62 -21.08 40.20
C LYS A 67 3.96 -21.36 38.73
N ILE A 68 3.05 -21.04 37.82
CA ILE A 68 3.14 -21.32 36.40
C ILE A 68 3.43 -20.00 35.68
N TRP A 69 4.71 -19.78 35.36
CA TRP A 69 5.19 -18.56 34.70
C TRP A 69 5.20 -18.69 33.18
N HIS A 70 5.46 -19.90 32.68
CA HIS A 70 5.80 -20.15 31.27
C HIS A 70 4.66 -20.12 30.24
N PRO A 71 3.39 -20.46 30.54
CA PRO A 71 2.27 -20.26 29.61
C PRO A 71 1.56 -18.90 29.82
N THR A 72 1.76 -18.27 30.97
CA THR A 72 0.99 -17.09 31.40
C THR A 72 1.41 -15.79 30.69
N TRP A 73 2.65 -15.70 30.20
CA TRP A 73 3.13 -14.60 29.35
C TRP A 73 2.28 -14.36 28.07
N LEU A 74 1.47 -15.33 27.64
CA LEU A 74 0.52 -15.16 26.54
C LEU A 74 -0.50 -14.05 26.79
N ILE A 75 -0.76 -13.69 28.05
CA ILE A 75 -1.63 -12.55 28.38
C ILE A 75 -1.07 -11.21 27.84
N PHE A 76 0.23 -11.11 27.58
CA PHE A 76 0.80 -9.92 26.96
C PHE A 76 0.50 -9.83 25.46
N PHE A 77 0.22 -10.94 24.77
CA PHE A 77 -0.23 -10.92 23.38
C PHE A 77 -1.65 -10.35 23.23
N LEU A 78 -2.45 -10.35 24.31
CA LEU A 78 -3.78 -9.71 24.32
C LEU A 78 -3.69 -8.20 24.08
N VAL A 79 -2.60 -7.56 24.52
CA VAL A 79 -2.40 -6.11 24.39
C VAL A 79 -2.33 -5.67 22.92
N PRO A 80 -1.38 -6.15 22.09
CA PRO A 80 -1.32 -5.79 20.67
C PRO A 80 -2.55 -6.32 19.90
N LEU A 81 -3.16 -7.43 20.33
CA LEU A 81 -4.40 -7.92 19.75
C LEU A 81 -5.57 -6.95 19.98
N TYR A 82 -5.73 -6.44 21.21
CA TYR A 82 -6.74 -5.44 21.55
C TYR A 82 -6.60 -4.17 20.71
N TYR A 83 -5.38 -3.64 20.57
CA TYR A 83 -5.14 -2.46 19.74
C TYR A 83 -5.50 -2.69 18.27
N SER A 84 -5.15 -3.86 17.72
CA SER A 84 -5.49 -4.20 16.34
C SER A 84 -7.00 -4.39 16.12
N LEU A 85 -7.72 -4.92 17.11
CA LEU A 85 -9.18 -5.07 17.09
C LEU A 85 -9.85 -3.70 17.14
N TYR A 86 -9.37 -2.82 18.02
CA TYR A 86 -9.85 -1.45 18.11
C TYR A 86 -9.69 -0.72 16.77
N GLU A 87 -8.52 -0.81 16.15
CA GLU A 87 -8.25 -0.21 14.84
C GLU A 87 -9.15 -0.79 13.74
N THR A 88 -9.46 -2.08 13.81
CA THR A 88 -10.37 -2.78 12.88
C THR A 88 -11.81 -2.26 12.99
N ILE A 89 -12.31 -2.09 14.22
CA ILE A 89 -13.65 -1.53 14.48
C ILE A 89 -13.70 -0.08 14.02
N GLU A 90 -12.65 0.69 14.32
CA GLU A 90 -12.56 2.10 14.00
C GLU A 90 -12.53 2.38 12.48
N LYS A 91 -11.80 1.53 11.74
CA LYS A 91 -11.64 1.64 10.28
C LYS A 91 -12.66 0.80 9.49
N LYS A 92 -13.50 0.01 10.17
CA LYS A 92 -14.44 -0.98 9.59
C LYS A 92 -13.79 -1.85 8.52
N ASN A 93 -12.54 -2.24 8.74
CA ASN A 93 -11.73 -2.85 7.70
C ASN A 93 -10.92 -4.02 8.26
N MET A 94 -11.32 -5.23 7.87
CA MET A 94 -10.74 -6.50 8.36
C MET A 94 -9.24 -6.61 8.08
N TYR A 95 -8.70 -5.86 7.12
CA TYR A 95 -7.27 -5.88 6.82
C TYR A 95 -6.37 -5.48 8.00
N TYR A 96 -6.83 -4.59 8.88
CA TYR A 96 -6.04 -4.13 10.04
C TYR A 96 -6.14 -5.06 11.25
N PHE A 97 -6.92 -6.13 11.16
CA PHE A 97 -7.03 -7.08 12.24
C PHE A 97 -5.68 -7.76 12.47
N GLY A 98 -5.25 -7.84 13.73
CA GLY A 98 -4.00 -8.45 14.16
C GLY A 98 -4.01 -9.97 14.07
N PHE A 99 -4.42 -10.50 12.91
CA PHE A 99 -4.48 -11.93 12.63
C PHE A 99 -3.15 -12.66 12.86
N PRO A 100 -1.96 -12.10 12.52
CA PRO A 100 -0.67 -12.71 12.87
C PRO A 100 -0.49 -12.89 14.38
N ILE A 101 -0.87 -11.89 15.16
CA ILE A 101 -0.74 -11.89 16.62
C ILE A 101 -1.70 -12.93 17.21
N LEU A 102 -2.93 -13.01 16.70
CA LEU A 102 -3.90 -14.05 17.07
C LEU A 102 -3.38 -15.45 16.71
N ALA A 103 -2.89 -15.65 15.48
CA ALA A 103 -2.37 -16.93 15.01
C ALA A 103 -1.16 -17.41 15.82
N ILE A 104 -0.23 -16.50 16.14
CA ILE A 104 0.93 -16.80 17.02
C ILE A 104 0.45 -17.13 18.44
N GLY A 105 -0.49 -16.37 18.99
CA GLY A 105 -1.06 -16.63 20.32
C GLY A 105 -1.73 -18.00 20.42
N VAL A 106 -2.54 -18.36 19.42
CA VAL A 106 -3.22 -19.67 19.32
C VAL A 106 -2.20 -20.80 19.11
N TYR A 107 -1.20 -20.59 18.26
CA TYR A 107 -0.11 -21.54 18.03
C TYR A 107 0.65 -21.87 19.33
N LEU A 108 1.04 -20.85 20.08
CA LEU A 108 1.75 -21.02 21.35
C LEU A 108 0.86 -21.67 22.41
N LEU A 109 -0.43 -21.29 22.49
CA LEU A 109 -1.37 -21.88 23.44
C LEU A 109 -1.56 -23.38 23.19
N LEU A 110 -1.75 -23.79 21.93
CA LEU A 110 -1.87 -25.21 21.54
C LEU A 110 -0.57 -25.99 21.80
N GLY A 111 0.59 -25.37 21.53
CA GLY A 111 1.90 -25.95 21.80
C GLY A 111 2.17 -26.21 23.29
N PHE A 112 1.68 -25.33 24.18
CA PHE A 112 1.84 -25.52 25.63
C PHE A 112 0.90 -26.57 26.22
N ILE A 113 -0.34 -26.66 25.72
CA ILE A 113 -1.33 -27.65 26.20
C ILE A 113 -0.91 -29.06 25.77
N ASN A 114 -0.39 -29.20 24.56
CA ASN A 114 0.01 -30.49 24.02
C ASN A 114 1.41 -30.41 23.42
N LYS A 115 2.43 -30.75 24.22
CA LYS A 115 3.87 -30.71 23.86
C LYS A 115 4.25 -31.40 22.54
N MET A 116 3.36 -32.23 21.97
CA MET A 116 3.59 -33.04 20.77
C MET A 116 3.18 -32.34 19.44
N TYR A 117 2.37 -31.27 19.47
CA TYR A 117 1.88 -30.64 18.23
C TYR A 117 2.74 -29.49 17.69
N PHE A 118 3.90 -29.21 18.28
CA PHE A 118 4.86 -28.27 17.68
C PHE A 118 5.22 -28.63 16.23
N GLY A 119 5.14 -29.92 15.85
CA GLY A 119 5.34 -30.38 14.47
C GLY A 119 4.17 -30.10 13.51
N THR A 120 2.92 -30.14 13.99
CA THR A 120 1.71 -30.04 13.13
C THR A 120 1.05 -28.66 13.17
N CYS A 121 1.28 -27.88 14.23
CA CYS A 121 0.68 -26.55 14.40
C CYS A 121 1.22 -25.49 13.42
N TRP A 122 2.27 -25.75 12.65
CA TRP A 122 2.77 -24.86 11.60
C TRP A 122 1.70 -24.50 10.55
N VAL A 123 0.66 -25.33 10.38
CA VAL A 123 -0.49 -25.04 9.51
C VAL A 123 -1.24 -23.77 9.94
N ILE A 124 -1.22 -23.42 11.23
CA ILE A 124 -1.82 -22.17 11.75
C ILE A 124 -1.05 -20.94 11.26
N LEU A 125 0.28 -21.03 11.08
CA LEU A 125 1.07 -19.94 10.48
C LEU A 125 0.72 -19.76 8.99
N PHE A 126 0.31 -20.82 8.29
CA PHE A 126 -0.16 -20.72 6.90
C PHE A 126 -1.49 -19.98 6.77
N SER A 127 -2.33 -19.98 7.82
CA SER A 127 -3.55 -19.20 7.83
C SER A 127 -3.29 -17.70 7.70
N ILE A 128 -2.09 -17.22 8.06
CA ILE A 128 -1.73 -15.80 8.02
C ILE A 128 -1.64 -15.29 6.56
N PRO A 129 -0.78 -15.85 5.67
CA PRO A 129 -0.79 -15.49 4.24
C PRO A 129 -2.17 -15.64 3.58
N LEU A 130 -2.89 -16.71 3.93
CA LEU A 130 -4.20 -17.01 3.36
C LEU A 130 -5.27 -15.98 3.76
N TYR A 131 -5.28 -15.55 5.03
CA TYR A 131 -6.17 -14.51 5.52
C TYR A 131 -5.98 -13.19 4.75
N TYR A 132 -4.73 -12.74 4.60
CA TYR A 132 -4.44 -11.51 3.87
C TYR A 132 -4.75 -11.62 2.37
N LEU A 133 -4.55 -12.79 1.75
CA LEU A 133 -4.96 -13.05 0.37
C LEU A 133 -6.47 -12.88 0.17
N VAL A 134 -7.28 -13.47 1.06
CA VAL A 134 -8.74 -13.36 0.99
C VAL A 134 -9.19 -11.91 1.21
N CYS A 135 -8.62 -11.20 2.19
CA CYS A 135 -8.92 -9.78 2.42
C CYS A 135 -8.57 -8.88 1.22
N LEU A 136 -7.49 -9.19 0.49
CA LEU A 136 -7.09 -8.46 -0.70
C LEU A 136 -8.02 -8.76 -1.90
N ALA A 137 -8.45 -10.01 -2.06
CA ALA A 137 -9.38 -10.41 -3.12
C ALA A 137 -10.74 -9.70 -3.03
N VAL A 138 -11.24 -9.47 -1.81
CA VAL A 138 -12.55 -8.84 -1.59
C VAL A 138 -12.55 -7.33 -1.89
N LYS A 139 -11.39 -6.66 -1.88
CA LYS A 139 -11.31 -5.20 -1.87
C LYS A 139 -11.25 -4.50 -3.23
N LYS A 140 -10.89 -5.16 -4.33
CA LYS A 140 -10.62 -4.45 -5.60
C LYS A 140 -11.02 -5.25 -6.84
N LYS A 141 -11.75 -4.57 -7.75
CA LYS A 141 -12.12 -5.09 -9.08
C LYS A 141 -11.04 -4.92 -10.16
N ASN A 142 -9.89 -4.32 -9.82
CA ASN A 142 -8.79 -4.09 -10.75
C ASN A 142 -7.81 -5.27 -10.73
N VAL A 143 -7.97 -6.15 -11.72
CA VAL A 143 -7.19 -7.38 -11.96
C VAL A 143 -5.67 -7.13 -11.94
N LEU A 144 -5.21 -6.02 -12.54
CA LEU A 144 -3.78 -5.69 -12.63
C LEU A 144 -3.14 -5.39 -11.26
N TRP A 145 -3.85 -4.73 -10.36
CA TRP A 145 -3.36 -4.45 -9.00
C TRP A 145 -3.43 -5.71 -8.13
N PHE A 146 -4.45 -6.54 -8.34
CA PHE A 146 -4.62 -7.83 -7.67
C PHE A 146 -3.45 -8.78 -7.98
N PHE A 147 -3.07 -8.95 -9.26
CA PHE A 147 -1.90 -9.76 -9.62
C PHE A 147 -0.59 -9.21 -9.01
N ASN A 148 -0.42 -7.88 -9.00
CA ASN A 148 0.79 -7.25 -8.44
C ASN A 148 1.03 -7.54 -6.96
N CYS A 149 -0.05 -7.68 -6.17
CA CYS A 149 0.03 -8.04 -4.75
C CYS A 149 -0.03 -9.55 -4.51
N MET A 150 -0.62 -10.32 -5.43
CA MET A 150 -0.80 -11.76 -5.27
C MET A 150 0.45 -12.55 -5.63
N VAL A 151 1.25 -12.11 -6.60
CA VAL A 151 2.46 -12.82 -7.06
C VAL A 151 3.47 -13.07 -5.93
N PRO A 152 3.88 -12.08 -5.10
CA PRO A 152 4.81 -12.35 -3.99
C PRO A 152 4.22 -13.33 -2.96
N SER A 153 2.94 -13.19 -2.65
CA SER A 153 2.23 -14.06 -1.71
C SER A 153 2.13 -15.51 -2.22
N LEU A 154 1.87 -15.69 -3.52
CA LEU A 154 1.88 -17.01 -4.18
C LEU A 154 3.28 -17.61 -4.25
N CYS A 155 4.32 -16.81 -4.50
CA CYS A 155 5.71 -17.28 -4.45
C CYS A 155 6.07 -17.80 -3.06
N ILE A 156 5.66 -17.10 -1.99
CA ILE A 156 5.88 -17.54 -0.60
C ILE A 156 5.10 -18.84 -0.32
N ALA A 157 3.82 -18.89 -0.69
CA ALA A 157 3.01 -20.08 -0.51
C ALA A 157 3.57 -21.29 -1.29
N GLY A 158 3.98 -21.09 -2.55
CA GLY A 158 4.58 -22.11 -3.40
C GLY A 158 5.95 -22.58 -2.89
N TYR A 159 6.79 -21.67 -2.41
CA TYR A 159 8.07 -22.01 -1.77
C TYR A 159 7.87 -22.92 -0.55
N LEU A 160 6.91 -22.58 0.32
CA LEU A 160 6.56 -23.39 1.49
C LEU A 160 5.99 -24.75 1.10
N LEU A 161 5.16 -24.81 0.05
CA LEU A 161 4.56 -26.05 -0.45
C LEU A 161 5.63 -26.99 -1.03
N LEU A 162 6.58 -26.46 -1.81
CA LEU A 162 7.75 -27.19 -2.34
C LEU A 162 8.71 -27.65 -1.24
N GLY A 163 8.92 -26.82 -0.22
CA GLY A 163 9.71 -27.17 0.96
C GLY A 163 9.10 -28.34 1.74
N PHE A 164 7.79 -28.40 1.89
CA PHE A 164 7.09 -29.45 2.65
C PHE A 164 6.82 -30.74 1.86
N LEU A 165 6.42 -30.66 0.59
CA LEU A 165 6.14 -31.85 -0.23
C LEU A 165 7.41 -32.51 -0.77
N GLY A 166 8.43 -31.70 -1.08
CA GLY A 166 9.66 -32.19 -1.69
C GLY A 166 10.84 -32.27 -0.72
N GLY A 167 10.85 -31.50 0.38
CA GLY A 167 12.05 -31.28 1.19
C GLY A 167 13.05 -30.30 0.54
N TRP A 168 12.63 -29.61 -0.53
CA TRP A 168 13.52 -28.83 -1.40
C TRP A 168 13.63 -27.38 -0.94
N TRP A 169 14.06 -27.22 0.31
CA TRP A 169 14.25 -25.90 0.92
C TRP A 169 15.35 -25.08 0.22
N HIS A 170 16.41 -25.75 -0.23
CA HIS A 170 17.51 -25.08 -0.93
C HIS A 170 17.22 -24.75 -2.41
N PRO A 171 16.70 -25.69 -3.24
CA PRO A 171 16.34 -25.36 -4.62
C PRO A 171 15.14 -24.41 -4.72
N GLY A 172 14.25 -24.40 -3.73
CA GLY A 172 13.01 -23.62 -3.77
C GLY A 172 13.21 -22.10 -3.82
N TRP A 173 14.38 -21.58 -3.43
CA TRP A 173 14.68 -20.14 -3.46
C TRP A 173 14.61 -19.55 -4.86
N VAL A 174 14.76 -20.39 -5.89
CA VAL A 174 14.66 -19.96 -7.29
C VAL A 174 13.32 -19.29 -7.60
N ILE A 175 12.24 -19.66 -6.88
CA ILE A 175 10.91 -19.06 -7.06
C ILE A 175 10.87 -17.57 -6.69
N PHE A 176 11.79 -17.09 -5.83
CA PHE A 176 11.85 -15.67 -5.47
C PHE A 176 12.37 -14.80 -6.61
N PHE A 177 13.13 -15.34 -7.57
CA PHE A 177 13.53 -14.61 -8.77
C PHE A 177 12.36 -14.29 -9.71
N ALA A 178 11.25 -15.01 -9.60
CA ALA A 178 10.03 -14.68 -10.33
C ALA A 178 9.49 -13.29 -9.92
N ILE A 179 9.76 -12.84 -8.69
CA ILE A 179 9.27 -11.56 -8.17
C ILE A 179 9.93 -10.37 -8.90
N PRO A 180 11.28 -10.23 -8.94
CA PRO A 180 11.94 -9.18 -9.73
C PRO A 180 11.54 -9.20 -11.21
N VAL A 181 11.52 -10.37 -11.85
CA VAL A 181 11.18 -10.52 -13.27
C VAL A 181 9.75 -10.05 -13.54
N TYR A 182 8.81 -10.44 -12.67
CA TYR A 182 7.42 -10.01 -12.79
C TYR A 182 7.28 -8.49 -12.67
N TYR A 183 7.90 -7.85 -11.67
CA TYR A 183 7.82 -6.39 -11.55
C TYR A 183 8.50 -5.64 -12.70
N GLN A 184 9.60 -6.17 -13.24
CA GLN A 184 10.27 -5.59 -14.40
C GLN A 184 9.39 -5.66 -15.66
N THR A 185 8.71 -6.78 -15.90
CA THR A 185 7.80 -6.90 -17.06
C THR A 185 6.59 -5.96 -16.94
N VAL A 186 6.00 -5.84 -15.75
CA VAL A 186 4.91 -4.89 -15.49
C VAL A 186 5.37 -3.44 -15.69
N ALA A 187 6.56 -3.08 -15.23
CA ALA A 187 7.14 -1.76 -15.44
C ALA A 187 7.39 -1.45 -16.92
N ALA A 188 7.92 -2.42 -17.68
CA ALA A 188 8.15 -2.27 -19.11
C ALA A 188 6.85 -2.08 -19.90
N VAL A 189 5.81 -2.86 -19.59
CA VAL A 189 4.48 -2.73 -20.23
C VAL A 189 3.85 -1.37 -19.92
N LYS A 190 3.97 -0.90 -18.67
CA LYS A 190 3.45 0.42 -18.26
C LYS A 190 4.16 1.54 -19.02
N LYS A 191 5.50 1.48 -19.09
CA LYS A 191 6.32 2.43 -19.84
C LYS A 191 5.95 2.46 -21.33
N TYR A 192 5.82 1.30 -21.97
CA TYR A 192 5.40 1.21 -23.37
C TYR A 192 4.03 1.83 -23.62
N LYS A 193 3.06 1.60 -22.72
CA LYS A 193 1.71 2.18 -22.83
C LYS A 193 1.71 3.70 -22.67
N GLU A 194 2.58 4.23 -21.82
CA GLU A 194 2.76 5.68 -21.64
C GLU A 194 3.45 6.33 -22.85
N GLU A 195 4.51 5.69 -23.38
CA GLU A 195 5.21 6.14 -24.58
C GLU A 195 4.29 6.13 -25.82
N LYS A 196 3.52 5.06 -26.01
CA LYS A 196 2.56 4.97 -27.12
C LYS A 196 1.50 6.07 -27.06
N LYS A 197 0.94 6.35 -25.88
CA LYS A 197 -0.01 7.46 -25.69
C LYS A 197 0.60 8.82 -26.02
N ARG A 198 1.88 9.02 -25.68
CA ARG A 198 2.60 10.26 -25.96
C ARG A 198 2.82 10.45 -27.47
N TYR A 199 3.15 9.36 -28.16
CA TYR A 199 3.30 9.33 -29.61
C TYR A 199 1.98 9.66 -30.31
N ASP A 200 0.89 8.94 -29.98
CA ASP A 200 -0.44 9.16 -30.58
C ASP A 200 -0.92 10.61 -30.39
N TYR A 201 -0.66 11.23 -29.23
CA TYR A 201 -0.99 12.64 -28.97
C TYR A 201 -0.14 13.61 -29.80
N SER A 202 1.17 13.34 -29.92
CA SER A 202 2.06 14.18 -30.73
C SER A 202 1.69 14.12 -32.22
N GLU A 203 1.32 12.95 -32.73
CA GLU A 203 0.90 12.76 -34.11
C GLU A 203 -0.44 13.48 -34.39
N ALA A 204 -1.41 13.37 -33.49
CA ALA A 204 -2.66 14.11 -33.60
C ALA A 204 -2.45 15.64 -33.57
N ALA A 205 -1.53 16.14 -32.73
CA ALA A 205 -1.21 17.56 -32.65
C ALA A 205 -0.48 18.08 -33.90
N HIS A 206 0.45 17.29 -34.45
CA HIS A 206 1.11 17.61 -35.72
C HIS A 206 0.11 17.61 -36.89
N SER A 207 -0.78 16.63 -36.96
CA SER A 207 -1.82 16.56 -37.98
C SER A 207 -2.79 17.75 -37.92
N ASP A 208 -3.23 18.17 -36.73
CA ASP A 208 -4.11 19.34 -36.58
C ASP A 208 -3.39 20.64 -36.98
N ARG A 209 -2.13 20.79 -36.58
CA ARG A 209 -1.30 21.94 -36.97
C ARG A 209 -1.14 22.03 -38.48
N SER A 210 -0.77 20.94 -39.15
CA SER A 210 -0.62 20.92 -40.61
C SER A 210 -1.93 21.22 -41.33
N ARG A 211 -3.07 20.75 -40.80
CA ARG A 211 -4.40 21.07 -41.34
C ARG A 211 -4.69 22.57 -41.26
N VAL A 212 -4.39 23.19 -40.12
CA VAL A 212 -4.57 24.64 -39.91
C VAL A 212 -3.65 25.48 -40.81
N GLU A 213 -2.40 25.04 -41.03
CA GLU A 213 -1.45 25.73 -41.91
C GLU A 213 -1.88 25.69 -43.39
N THR A 214 -2.64 24.66 -43.80
CA THR A 214 -3.19 24.54 -45.16
C THR A 214 -4.57 25.19 -45.34
N MET A 215 -5.20 25.68 -44.27
CA MET A 215 -6.52 26.32 -44.35
C MET A 215 -6.42 27.67 -45.03
N THR A 216 -7.39 27.97 -45.89
CA THR A 216 -7.56 29.33 -46.42
C THR A 216 -7.98 30.28 -45.28
N ALA A 217 -7.74 31.58 -45.46
CA ALA A 217 -8.06 32.58 -44.43
C ALA A 217 -9.55 32.57 -44.03
N GLU A 218 -10.45 32.28 -44.98
CA GLU A 218 -11.89 32.16 -44.75
C GLU A 218 -12.24 30.91 -43.93
N GLU A 219 -11.66 29.75 -44.28
CA GLU A 219 -11.86 28.49 -43.54
C GLU A 219 -11.26 28.55 -42.12
N TYR A 220 -10.17 29.29 -41.93
CA TYR A 220 -9.56 29.50 -40.62
C TYR A 220 -10.45 30.34 -39.70
N GLU A 221 -11.05 31.43 -40.20
CA GLU A 221 -11.99 32.24 -39.43
C GLU A 221 -13.26 31.46 -39.07
N GLU A 222 -13.76 30.61 -39.96
CA GLU A 222 -14.90 29.74 -39.70
C GLU A 222 -14.57 28.64 -38.66
N HIS A 223 -13.40 28.01 -38.78
CA HIS A 223 -12.90 27.07 -37.79
C HIS A 223 -12.67 27.71 -36.41
N ARG A 224 -12.18 28.95 -36.37
CA ARG A 224 -12.02 29.73 -35.13
C ARG A 224 -13.36 30.10 -34.49
N ARG A 225 -14.43 30.31 -35.29
CA ARG A 225 -15.78 30.56 -34.78
C ARG A 225 -16.46 29.31 -34.20
N ASN A 226 -16.14 28.13 -34.72
CA ASN A 226 -16.76 26.85 -34.32
C ASN A 226 -16.04 26.12 -33.17
N LYS A 227 -14.90 26.64 -32.69
CA LYS A 227 -14.11 26.06 -31.61
C LYS A 227 -14.36 26.82 -30.30
#